data_AF-A0A5D6UY68-F1
#
_entry.id   AF-A0A5D6UY68-F1
#
_cell.length_a   1.000
_cell.length_b   1.000
_cell.length_c   1.000
_cell.angle_alpha   90.00
_cell.angle_beta   90.00
_cell.angle_gamma   90.00
#
_symmetry.space_group_name_H-M   'P 1'
#
loop_
_entity.id
_entity.type
_entity.pdbx_description
1 polymer ?
#
loop_
_entity_poly.entity_id
_entity_poly.type
_entity_poly.pdbx_seq_one_letter_code
_entity_poly.pdbx_strand_id
1 'polypeptide(L)'
;MLSQFPGVPRAGLDKSPGMLGEAQRANPDALFLQEGDFRDAHPEWREAWSLVSCMWGAYIYVDSVAEVEQVVANLIAWTQPGGHVYLPVIDGEDMSRPMPKYEEVVIGFGGLTRMVASVWDWHEYETGQLHKQLISPHPDHLLRLMAPHFEHLELLRFPVPAPEWPSRKAILASGRRAQPNPAQPATITYQSIPSSPFLPAELTPQDQAAKLPYQVLIAELAQRFRPAHLLPALKRRLGM
;
A
#
# COMPACT_ATOMS: atom_id res chain seq x y z
N MET A 1 18.01 -9.13 -0.27
CA MET A 1 17.74 -8.24 0.88
C MET A 1 18.46 -8.71 2.13
N LEU A 2 18.20 -9.93 2.61
CA LEU A 2 18.84 -10.47 3.81
C LEU A 2 20.38 -10.43 3.78
N SER A 3 20.97 -10.64 2.60
CA SER A 3 22.42 -10.63 2.39
C SER A 3 23.07 -9.25 2.56
N GLN A 4 22.28 -8.18 2.64
CA GLN A 4 22.78 -6.82 2.84
C GLN A 4 23.09 -6.52 4.31
N PHE A 5 22.79 -7.42 5.25
CA PHE A 5 22.96 -7.21 6.68
C PHE A 5 23.82 -8.31 7.33
N PRO A 6 25.09 -8.49 6.93
CA PRO A 6 25.94 -9.55 7.47
C PRO A 6 26.08 -9.46 8.99
N GLY A 7 26.09 -10.62 9.68
CA GLY A 7 26.24 -10.69 11.14
C GLY A 7 24.99 -10.38 11.96
N VAL A 8 23.87 -10.05 11.31
CA VAL A 8 22.57 -9.92 11.97
C VAL A 8 21.85 -11.27 11.94
N PRO A 9 21.42 -11.82 13.10
CA PRO A 9 20.61 -13.04 13.14
C PRO A 9 19.33 -12.86 12.32
N ARG A 10 19.15 -13.74 11.34
CA ARG A 10 18.06 -13.65 10.36
C ARG A 10 17.49 -15.01 10.08
N ALA A 11 16.20 -15.04 9.79
CA ALA A 11 15.51 -16.23 9.35
C ALA A 11 14.53 -15.89 8.22
N GLY A 12 14.06 -16.92 7.51
CA GLY A 12 13.18 -16.75 6.37
C GLY A 12 12.17 -17.88 6.24
N LEU A 13 10.99 -17.51 5.75
CA LEU A 13 9.89 -18.38 5.41
C LEU A 13 9.49 -18.08 3.97
N ASP A 14 9.38 -19.11 3.13
CA ASP A 14 8.89 -18.97 1.75
C ASP A 14 8.15 -20.25 1.33
N LYS A 15 7.19 -20.16 0.42
CA LYS A 15 6.51 -21.34 -0.13
C LYS A 15 7.30 -22.02 -1.25
N SER A 16 8.28 -21.32 -1.85
CA SER A 16 9.03 -21.78 -2.99
C SER A 16 10.36 -22.42 -2.57
N PRO A 17 10.53 -23.75 -2.77
CA PRO A 17 11.80 -24.41 -2.52
C PRO A 17 12.96 -23.80 -3.34
N GLY A 18 12.66 -23.31 -4.55
CA GLY A 18 13.64 -22.64 -5.41
C GLY A 18 14.16 -21.34 -4.79
N MET A 19 13.25 -20.50 -4.30
CA MET A 19 13.62 -19.24 -3.64
C MET A 19 14.40 -19.48 -2.35
N LEU A 20 14.06 -20.53 -1.59
CA LEU A 20 14.81 -20.94 -0.40
C LEU A 20 16.24 -21.39 -0.75
N GLY A 21 16.41 -22.14 -1.84
CA GLY A 21 17.74 -22.54 -2.31
C GLY A 21 18.62 -21.35 -2.73
N GLU A 22 18.04 -20.34 -3.37
CA GLU A 22 18.73 -19.08 -3.65
C GLU A 22 19.06 -18.30 -2.39
N ALA A 23 18.11 -18.17 -1.48
CA ALA A 23 18.29 -17.49 -0.21
C ALA A 23 19.38 -18.14 0.64
N GLN A 24 19.46 -19.47 0.68
CA GLN A 24 20.48 -20.20 1.45
C GLN A 24 21.89 -19.95 0.89
N ARG A 25 22.05 -19.94 -0.43
CA ARG A 25 23.34 -19.62 -1.07
C ARG A 25 23.77 -18.18 -0.78
N ALA A 26 22.83 -17.25 -0.77
CA ALA A 26 23.12 -15.84 -0.50
C ALA A 26 23.28 -15.51 1.00
N ASN A 27 22.84 -16.40 1.90
CA ASN A 27 22.78 -16.15 3.35
C ASN A 27 23.21 -17.40 4.15
N PRO A 28 24.47 -17.84 4.02
CA PRO A 28 24.94 -19.06 4.69
C PRO A 28 24.93 -18.98 6.22
N ASP A 29 24.85 -17.77 6.78
CA ASP A 29 24.79 -17.44 8.21
C ASP A 29 23.35 -17.23 8.73
N ALA A 30 22.32 -17.46 7.91
CA ALA A 30 20.93 -17.42 8.39
C ALA A 30 20.68 -18.51 9.45
N LEU A 31 19.90 -18.20 10.47
CA LEU A 31 19.52 -19.13 11.53
C LEU A 31 18.76 -20.32 10.97
N PHE A 32 17.78 -20.03 10.11
CA PHE A 32 17.06 -21.00 9.31
C PHE A 32 16.41 -20.31 8.11
N LEU A 33 16.22 -21.08 7.03
CA LEU A 33 15.37 -20.74 5.90
C LEU A 33 14.48 -21.95 5.66
N GLN A 34 13.17 -21.79 5.84
CA GLN A 34 12.24 -22.92 5.84
C GLN A 34 11.09 -22.72 4.87
N GLU A 35 10.59 -23.85 4.36
CA GLU A 35 9.35 -23.86 3.58
C GLU A 35 8.15 -23.70 4.49
N GLY A 36 7.21 -22.85 4.11
CA GLY A 36 5.92 -22.76 4.81
C GLY A 36 5.06 -21.57 4.42
N ASP A 37 3.93 -21.44 5.08
CA ASP A 37 2.88 -20.47 4.79
C ASP A 37 2.81 -19.40 5.89
N PHE A 38 2.73 -18.13 5.49
CA PHE A 38 2.59 -17.02 6.43
C PHE A 38 1.25 -17.03 7.19
N ARG A 39 0.26 -17.80 6.72
CA ARG A 39 -1.02 -18.03 7.39
C ARG A 39 -0.89 -18.99 8.58
N ASP A 40 0.14 -19.85 8.57
CA ASP A 40 0.34 -20.83 9.63
C ASP A 40 0.88 -20.15 10.89
N ALA A 41 0.32 -20.53 12.03
CA ALA A 41 0.83 -20.07 13.31
C ALA A 41 2.16 -20.77 13.61
N HIS A 42 3.16 -19.99 13.99
CA HIS A 42 4.44 -20.45 14.53
C HIS A 42 4.58 -19.99 15.98
N PRO A 43 4.07 -20.77 16.96
CA PRO A 43 4.11 -20.40 18.37
C PRO A 43 5.52 -20.07 18.88
N GLU A 44 6.52 -20.77 18.36
CA GLU A 44 7.95 -20.58 18.67
C GLU A 44 8.52 -19.23 18.19
N TRP A 45 7.83 -18.53 17.28
CA TRP A 45 8.22 -17.21 16.80
C TRP A 45 7.49 -16.06 17.46
N ARG A 46 6.50 -16.36 18.31
CA ARG A 46 5.70 -15.35 18.98
C ARG A 46 6.63 -14.42 19.76
N GLU A 47 6.58 -13.14 19.42
CA GLU A 47 7.37 -12.08 20.04
C GLU A 47 8.89 -12.32 19.98
N ALA A 48 9.38 -13.04 18.97
CA ALA A 48 10.78 -13.43 18.87
C ALA A 48 11.64 -12.46 18.06
N TRP A 49 11.03 -11.60 17.23
CA TRP A 49 11.76 -10.84 16.22
C TRP A 49 11.67 -9.33 16.44
N SER A 50 12.81 -8.65 16.42
CA SER A 50 12.90 -7.18 16.47
C SER A 50 12.40 -6.50 15.20
N LEU A 51 12.47 -7.21 14.06
CA LEU A 51 11.94 -6.78 12.77
C LEU A 51 11.32 -7.98 12.07
N VAL A 52 10.06 -7.85 11.65
CA VAL A 52 9.38 -8.80 10.77
C VAL A 52 9.07 -8.10 9.45
N SER A 53 9.29 -8.78 8.33
CA SER A 53 8.96 -8.24 7.01
C SER A 53 8.27 -9.27 6.12
N CYS A 54 7.32 -8.82 5.32
CA CYS A 54 6.66 -9.63 4.30
C CYS A 54 6.98 -9.06 2.92
N MET A 55 8.17 -9.39 2.42
CA MET A 55 8.71 -8.82 1.19
C MET A 55 7.97 -9.31 -0.05
N TRP A 56 8.03 -8.51 -1.12
CA TRP A 56 7.46 -8.83 -2.44
C TRP A 56 5.94 -9.12 -2.43
N GLY A 57 5.24 -8.70 -1.39
CA GLY A 57 3.78 -8.81 -1.33
C GLY A 57 3.29 -10.24 -1.27
N ALA A 58 3.97 -11.15 -0.55
CA ALA A 58 3.55 -12.55 -0.45
C ALA A 58 2.08 -12.71 0.02
N TYR A 59 1.55 -11.76 0.80
CA TYR A 59 0.16 -11.73 1.24
C TYR A 59 -0.87 -11.56 0.11
N ILE A 60 -0.49 -11.13 -1.10
CA ILE A 60 -1.46 -10.94 -2.20
C ILE A 60 -1.91 -12.27 -2.82
N TYR A 61 -1.17 -13.35 -2.57
CA TYR A 61 -1.40 -14.69 -3.14
C TYR A 61 -2.37 -15.54 -2.30
N VAL A 62 -3.02 -14.95 -1.32
CA VAL A 62 -4.03 -15.62 -0.48
C VAL A 62 -5.42 -15.51 -1.10
N ASP A 63 -6.35 -16.36 -0.66
CA ASP A 63 -7.64 -16.53 -1.35
C ASP A 63 -8.71 -15.51 -0.91
N SER A 64 -8.49 -14.79 0.19
CA SER A 64 -9.45 -13.81 0.71
C SER A 64 -8.81 -12.71 1.55
N VAL A 65 -9.54 -11.61 1.73
CA VAL A 65 -9.15 -10.54 2.66
C VAL A 65 -8.98 -11.06 4.09
N ALA A 66 -9.79 -12.03 4.52
CA ALA A 66 -9.63 -12.63 5.85
C ALA A 66 -8.29 -13.36 6.01
N GLU A 67 -7.77 -13.96 4.93
CA GLU A 67 -6.44 -14.57 4.95
C GLU A 67 -5.32 -13.51 4.93
N VAL A 68 -5.53 -12.37 4.27
CA VAL A 68 -4.62 -11.22 4.41
C VAL A 68 -4.57 -10.77 5.87
N GLU A 69 -5.73 -10.61 6.51
CA GLU A 69 -5.82 -10.25 7.93
C GLU A 69 -5.09 -11.27 8.81
N GLN A 70 -5.19 -12.57 8.50
CA GLN A 70 -4.47 -13.63 9.20
C GLN A 70 -2.94 -13.52 9.02
N VAL A 71 -2.47 -13.25 7.79
CA VAL A 71 -1.05 -13.00 7.53
C VAL A 71 -0.58 -11.80 8.37
N VAL A 72 -1.30 -10.68 8.31
CA VAL A 72 -0.98 -9.47 9.09
C VAL A 72 -0.95 -9.78 10.59
N ALA A 73 -1.94 -10.51 11.12
CA ALA A 73 -1.99 -10.90 12.52
C ALA A 73 -0.75 -11.73 12.93
N ASN A 74 -0.30 -12.65 12.08
CA ASN A 74 0.91 -13.44 12.32
C ASN A 74 2.18 -12.57 12.30
N LEU A 75 2.32 -11.64 11.35
CA LEU A 75 3.46 -10.71 11.33
C LEU A 75 3.53 -9.90 12.64
N ILE A 76 2.37 -9.43 13.14
CA ILE A 76 2.26 -8.71 14.42
C ILE A 76 2.62 -9.60 15.60
N ALA A 77 2.15 -10.84 15.61
CA ALA A 77 2.38 -11.81 16.68
C ALA A 77 3.85 -12.22 16.77
N TRP A 78 4.55 -12.34 15.64
CA TRP A 78 5.96 -12.68 15.58
C TRP A 78 6.88 -11.54 16.01
N THR A 79 6.39 -10.31 15.97
CA THR A 79 7.14 -9.11 16.35
C THR A 79 7.19 -8.96 17.86
N GLN A 80 8.39 -8.83 18.43
CA GLN A 80 8.60 -8.61 19.87
C GLN A 80 8.11 -7.22 20.32
N PRO A 81 7.77 -6.99 21.60
CA PRO A 81 7.53 -5.65 22.12
C PRO A 81 8.67 -4.67 21.80
N GLY A 82 8.35 -3.47 21.35
CA GLY A 82 9.29 -2.47 20.83
C GLY A 82 9.79 -2.72 19.41
N GLY A 83 9.49 -3.89 18.82
CA GLY A 83 9.90 -4.27 17.47
C GLY A 83 9.11 -3.58 16.35
N HIS A 84 9.44 -3.94 15.12
CA HIS A 84 8.95 -3.30 13.91
C HIS A 84 8.38 -4.31 12.90
N VAL A 85 7.41 -3.86 12.10
CA VAL A 85 6.96 -4.56 10.89
C VAL A 85 7.23 -3.69 9.67
N TYR A 86 7.85 -4.26 8.65
CA TYR A 86 7.98 -3.63 7.33
C TYR A 86 7.19 -4.42 6.29
N LEU A 87 6.19 -3.76 5.68
CA LEU A 87 5.25 -4.37 4.76
C LEU A 87 5.16 -3.56 3.46
N PRO A 88 5.85 -3.96 2.37
CA PRO A 88 5.58 -3.43 1.05
C PRO A 88 4.09 -3.53 0.69
N VAL A 89 3.52 -2.43 0.21
CA VAL A 89 2.12 -2.35 -0.16
C VAL A 89 2.00 -2.39 -1.67
N ILE A 90 1.25 -3.37 -2.17
CA ILE A 90 0.83 -3.41 -3.57
C ILE A 90 -0.58 -2.81 -3.60
N ASP A 91 -0.66 -1.56 -4.01
CA ASP A 91 -1.89 -0.75 -3.96
C ASP A 91 -2.61 -0.80 -5.31
N GLY A 92 -3.94 -0.72 -5.30
CA GLY A 92 -4.74 -0.51 -6.50
C GLY A 92 -4.34 0.75 -7.26
N GLU A 93 -3.86 1.80 -6.58
CA GLU A 93 -3.31 3.01 -7.23
C GLU A 93 -2.08 2.68 -8.11
N ASP A 94 -1.33 1.63 -7.78
CA ASP A 94 -0.16 1.20 -8.57
C ASP A 94 -0.59 0.54 -9.90
N MET A 95 -1.83 0.06 -9.97
CA MET A 95 -2.39 -0.63 -11.13
C MET A 95 -3.37 0.23 -11.94
N SER A 96 -4.15 1.10 -11.28
CA SER A 96 -5.15 1.95 -11.92
C SER A 96 -5.42 3.23 -11.12
N ARG A 97 -5.49 4.38 -11.82
CA ARG A 97 -5.75 5.70 -11.21
C ARG A 97 -7.25 5.99 -11.10
N PRO A 98 -7.67 6.83 -10.13
CA PRO A 98 -7.37 6.78 -8.70
C PRO A 98 -8.22 5.71 -8.00
N MET A 99 -7.69 5.12 -6.93
CA MET A 99 -8.44 4.15 -6.13
C MET A 99 -9.55 4.86 -5.32
N PRO A 100 -10.74 4.24 -5.16
CA PRO A 100 -11.77 4.76 -4.26
C PRO A 100 -11.25 4.95 -2.84
N LYS A 101 -11.83 5.91 -2.10
CA LYS A 101 -11.52 6.10 -0.68
C LYS A 101 -11.82 4.82 0.10
N TYR A 102 -11.00 4.53 1.12
CA TYR A 102 -11.23 3.41 2.01
C TYR A 102 -12.60 3.43 2.67
N GLU A 103 -13.00 4.57 3.22
CA GLU A 103 -14.31 4.79 3.82
C GLU A 103 -15.00 5.97 3.16
N GLU A 104 -16.23 5.76 2.68
CA GLU A 104 -17.07 6.82 2.14
C GLU A 104 -18.54 6.57 2.46
N VAL A 105 -19.28 7.64 2.81
CA VAL A 105 -20.75 7.54 2.95
C VAL A 105 -21.35 7.64 1.56
N VAL A 106 -21.87 6.53 1.07
CA VAL A 106 -22.53 6.48 -0.23
C VAL A 106 -24.03 6.50 0.02
N ILE A 107 -24.65 7.67 -0.17
CA ILE A 107 -26.07 7.91 0.10
C ILE A 107 -26.96 6.88 -0.62
N GLY A 108 -26.60 6.51 -1.84
CA GLY A 108 -27.32 5.50 -2.64
C GLY A 108 -27.32 4.09 -2.04
N PHE A 109 -26.34 3.75 -1.20
CA PHE A 109 -26.27 2.49 -0.46
C PHE A 109 -26.70 2.63 1.00
N GLY A 110 -27.18 3.82 1.41
CA GLY A 110 -27.77 4.04 2.73
C GLY A 110 -26.79 3.99 3.90
N GLY A 111 -25.49 4.11 3.68
CA GLY A 111 -24.53 4.04 4.79
C GLY A 111 -23.04 4.19 4.43
N LEU A 112 -22.22 3.94 5.45
CA LEU A 112 -20.77 3.88 5.35
C LEU A 112 -20.36 2.65 4.52
N THR A 113 -19.71 2.89 3.39
CA THR A 113 -19.17 1.85 2.51
C THR A 113 -17.66 1.77 2.71
N ARG A 114 -17.11 0.55 2.68
CA ARG A 114 -15.67 0.31 2.78
C ARG A 114 -15.14 -0.39 1.54
N MET A 115 -14.11 0.19 0.93
CA MET A 115 -13.38 -0.42 -0.19
C MET A 115 -12.13 -1.09 0.37
N VAL A 116 -12.26 -2.35 0.77
CA VAL A 116 -11.26 -3.05 1.58
C VAL A 116 -10.12 -3.63 0.74
N ALA A 117 -10.41 -4.08 -0.47
CA ALA A 117 -9.41 -4.61 -1.39
C ALA A 117 -9.87 -4.49 -2.85
N SER A 118 -8.92 -4.57 -3.77
CA SER A 118 -9.13 -4.87 -5.18
C SER A 118 -8.63 -6.27 -5.49
N VAL A 119 -9.25 -6.93 -6.48
CA VAL A 119 -8.85 -8.25 -6.95
C VAL A 119 -8.43 -8.15 -8.42
N TRP A 120 -7.32 -8.76 -8.80
CA TRP A 120 -6.85 -8.75 -10.19
C TRP A 120 -6.17 -10.06 -10.61
N ASP A 121 -6.08 -10.24 -11.93
CA ASP A 121 -5.28 -11.30 -12.55
C ASP A 121 -4.01 -10.69 -13.15
N TRP A 122 -2.87 -11.35 -12.96
CA TRP A 122 -1.59 -10.93 -13.52
C TRP A 122 -1.03 -12.03 -14.41
N HIS A 123 -0.82 -11.70 -15.68
CA HIS A 123 -0.12 -12.54 -16.63
C HIS A 123 1.35 -12.12 -16.71
N GLU A 124 2.24 -12.99 -16.22
CA GLU A 124 3.68 -12.81 -16.31
C GLU A 124 4.15 -13.24 -17.71
N TYR A 125 4.38 -12.27 -18.60
CA TYR A 125 4.70 -12.54 -20.01
C TYR A 125 6.00 -13.34 -20.20
N GLU A 126 6.98 -13.18 -19.31
CA GLU A 126 8.29 -13.83 -19.43
C GLU A 126 8.22 -15.33 -19.17
N THR A 127 7.38 -15.76 -18.21
CA THR A 127 7.21 -17.16 -17.81
C THR A 127 5.96 -17.80 -18.41
N GLY A 128 5.01 -16.98 -18.89
CA GLY A 128 3.66 -17.41 -19.26
C GLY A 128 2.77 -17.74 -18.07
N GLN A 129 3.20 -17.46 -16.83
CA GLN A 129 2.44 -17.77 -15.64
C GLN A 129 1.25 -16.82 -15.49
N LEU A 130 0.08 -17.38 -15.19
CA LEU A 130 -1.12 -16.63 -14.86
C LEU A 130 -1.41 -16.72 -13.36
N HIS A 131 -1.25 -15.61 -12.67
CA HIS A 131 -1.67 -15.44 -11.29
C HIS A 131 -3.11 -14.94 -11.28
N LYS A 132 -4.01 -15.70 -10.66
CA LYS A 132 -5.43 -15.40 -10.65
C LYS A 132 -5.87 -14.88 -9.30
N GLN A 133 -6.80 -13.94 -9.31
CA GLN A 133 -7.49 -13.44 -8.13
C GLN A 133 -6.55 -12.95 -7.01
N LEU A 134 -5.46 -12.28 -7.41
CA LEU A 134 -4.56 -11.63 -6.47
C LEU A 134 -5.29 -10.53 -5.71
N ILE A 135 -5.00 -10.38 -4.42
CA ILE A 135 -5.68 -9.43 -3.52
C ILE A 135 -4.77 -8.24 -3.23
N SER A 136 -5.25 -7.02 -3.47
CA SER A 136 -4.58 -5.77 -3.09
C SER A 136 -5.44 -5.14 -2.01
N PRO A 137 -5.08 -5.32 -0.73
CA PRO A 137 -5.76 -4.65 0.36
C PRO A 137 -5.52 -3.15 0.26
N HIS A 138 -6.56 -2.37 0.56
CA HIS A 138 -6.42 -0.92 0.68
C HIS A 138 -5.39 -0.60 1.77
N PRO A 139 -4.42 0.32 1.56
CA PRO A 139 -3.42 0.67 2.57
C PRO A 139 -4.03 1.01 3.95
N ASP A 140 -5.07 1.84 3.97
CA ASP A 140 -5.80 2.20 5.20
C ASP A 140 -6.43 0.99 5.94
N HIS A 141 -6.81 -0.07 5.22
CA HIS A 141 -7.26 -1.30 5.86
C HIS A 141 -6.12 -1.96 6.64
N LEU A 142 -4.95 -2.12 6.00
CA LEU A 142 -3.75 -2.67 6.65
C LEU A 142 -3.30 -1.82 7.84
N LEU A 143 -3.29 -0.49 7.67
CA LEU A 143 -2.98 0.46 8.75
C LEU A 143 -3.96 0.30 9.92
N ARG A 144 -5.26 0.15 9.66
CA ARG A 144 -6.28 -0.07 10.69
C ARG A 144 -6.07 -1.36 11.46
N LEU A 145 -5.68 -2.45 10.79
CA LEU A 145 -5.37 -3.73 11.46
C LEU A 145 -4.16 -3.58 12.39
N MET A 146 -3.14 -2.83 11.98
CA MET A 146 -1.91 -2.65 12.76
C MET A 146 -2.04 -1.60 13.86
N ALA A 147 -2.89 -0.57 13.71
CA ALA A 147 -2.94 0.60 14.59
C ALA A 147 -3.12 0.29 16.09
N PRO A 148 -3.93 -0.70 16.52
CA PRO A 148 -4.02 -1.05 17.94
C PRO A 148 -2.70 -1.60 18.51
N HIS A 149 -1.83 -2.15 17.67
CA HIS A 149 -0.69 -2.96 18.09
C HIS A 149 0.65 -2.21 18.10
N PHE A 150 0.73 -1.00 17.52
CA PHE A 150 1.99 -0.25 17.40
C PHE A 150 1.84 1.18 17.92
N GLU A 151 2.96 1.81 18.25
CA GLU A 151 3.00 3.22 18.64
C GLU A 151 2.93 4.15 17.43
N HIS A 152 3.63 3.80 16.35
CA HIS A 152 3.71 4.60 15.14
C HIS A 152 3.51 3.76 13.88
N LEU A 153 2.77 4.29 12.91
CA LEU A 153 2.65 3.73 11.57
C LEU A 153 3.02 4.81 10.54
N GLU A 154 3.82 4.43 9.55
CA GLU A 154 4.17 5.28 8.43
C GLU A 154 3.78 4.59 7.11
N LEU A 155 2.96 5.25 6.29
CA LEU A 155 2.83 4.90 4.88
C LEU A 155 3.94 5.62 4.11
N LEU A 156 5.02 4.90 3.88
CA LEU A 156 6.19 5.34 3.12
C LEU A 156 5.85 5.43 1.63
N ARG A 157 6.43 6.42 0.95
CA ARG A 157 6.42 6.54 -0.51
C ARG A 157 7.86 6.56 -1.02
N PHE A 158 8.14 5.73 -2.01
CA PHE A 158 9.46 5.70 -2.64
C PHE A 158 9.51 6.57 -3.90
N PRO A 159 10.70 7.06 -4.29
CA PRO A 159 10.87 7.73 -5.58
C PRO A 159 10.40 6.83 -6.73
N VAL A 160 9.81 7.44 -7.76
CA VAL A 160 9.47 6.74 -9.01
C VAL A 160 10.79 6.29 -9.66
N PRO A 161 11.00 4.97 -9.87
CA PRO A 161 12.30 4.45 -10.30
C PRO A 161 12.55 4.60 -11.82
N ALA A 162 11.48 4.70 -12.61
CA ALA A 162 11.53 4.82 -14.06
C ALA A 162 10.25 5.47 -14.60
N PRO A 163 10.25 6.00 -15.83
CA PRO A 163 9.03 6.49 -16.48
C PRO A 163 7.92 5.44 -16.45
N GLU A 164 6.67 5.88 -16.23
CA GLU A 164 5.47 5.03 -16.18
C GLU A 164 5.35 4.09 -14.97
N TRP A 165 6.38 3.98 -14.12
CA TRP A 165 6.27 3.24 -12.87
C TRP A 165 5.54 4.06 -11.80
N PRO A 166 4.70 3.43 -10.97
CA PRO A 166 4.11 4.10 -9.83
C PRO A 166 5.16 4.36 -8.74
N SER A 167 4.89 5.36 -7.89
CA SER A 167 5.62 5.52 -6.63
C SER A 167 5.18 4.42 -5.66
N ARG A 168 6.05 3.42 -5.50
CA ARG A 168 5.82 2.27 -4.62
C ARG A 168 5.60 2.72 -3.17
N LYS A 169 4.90 1.88 -2.42
CA LYS A 169 4.55 2.11 -1.01
C LYS A 169 5.07 1.00 -0.11
N ALA A 170 5.27 1.35 1.15
CA ALA A 170 5.40 0.37 2.22
C ALA A 170 4.78 0.93 3.50
N ILE A 171 4.30 0.06 4.36
CA ILE A 171 3.97 0.37 5.75
C ILE A 171 5.18 0.04 6.60
N LEU A 172 5.64 1.01 7.39
CA LEU A 172 6.55 0.78 8.51
C LEU A 172 5.76 0.95 9.80
N ALA A 173 5.55 -0.14 10.52
CA ALA A 173 4.95 -0.14 11.84
C ALA A 173 6.06 -0.25 12.89
N SER A 174 6.08 0.68 13.86
CA SER A 174 7.18 0.83 14.82
C SER A 174 6.69 0.87 16.25
N GLY A 175 7.49 0.27 17.15
CA GLY A 175 7.16 0.23 18.58
C GLY A 175 5.98 -0.69 18.84
N ARG A 176 6.10 -1.99 18.51
CA ARG A 176 5.05 -2.98 18.80
C ARG A 176 4.75 -2.99 20.29
N ARG A 177 3.49 -2.83 20.68
CA ARG A 177 3.05 -2.80 22.07
C ARG A 177 3.01 -4.21 22.65
N ALA A 178 3.30 -4.35 23.93
CA ALA A 178 3.15 -5.64 24.63
C ALA A 178 1.69 -6.13 24.63
N GLN A 179 0.73 -5.20 24.65
CA GLN A 179 -0.71 -5.49 24.52
C GLN A 179 -1.35 -4.50 23.53
N PRO A 180 -2.35 -4.95 22.74
CA PRO A 180 -3.09 -4.06 21.86
C PRO A 180 -3.84 -2.99 22.65
N ASN A 181 -3.85 -1.76 22.16
CA ASN A 181 -4.61 -0.64 22.74
C ASN A 181 -5.50 0.02 21.66
N PRO A 182 -6.71 -0.51 21.42
CA PRO A 182 -7.63 0.06 20.44
C PRO A 182 -8.19 1.42 20.85
N ALA A 183 -8.17 1.75 22.14
CA ALA A 183 -8.62 3.06 22.64
C ALA A 183 -7.62 4.18 22.33
N GLN A 184 -6.35 3.83 22.08
CA GLN A 184 -5.30 4.76 21.67
C GLN A 184 -4.58 4.16 20.45
N PRO A 185 -5.14 4.28 19.24
CA PRO A 185 -4.50 3.76 18.04
C PRO A 185 -3.15 4.46 17.79
N ALA A 186 -2.28 3.80 17.02
CA ALA A 186 -1.02 4.37 16.57
C ALA A 186 -1.19 5.74 15.91
N THR A 187 -0.18 6.61 16.07
CA THR A 187 -0.07 7.80 15.23
C THR A 187 0.28 7.37 13.81
N ILE A 188 -0.47 7.84 12.82
CA ILE A 188 -0.27 7.49 11.40
C ILE A 188 0.29 8.68 10.63
N THR A 189 1.43 8.49 9.95
CA THR A 189 2.02 9.46 9.03
C THR A 189 1.91 8.96 7.60
N TYR A 190 1.49 9.84 6.69
CA TYR A 190 1.50 9.59 5.25
C TYR A 190 2.62 10.39 4.62
N GLN A 191 3.61 9.72 4.04
CA GLN A 191 4.68 10.41 3.34
C GLN A 191 4.19 10.89 1.96
N SER A 192 4.56 12.10 1.59
CA SER A 192 4.41 12.59 0.22
C SER A 192 5.31 11.79 -0.71
N ILE A 193 4.92 11.70 -1.99
CA ILE A 193 5.79 11.11 -3.02
C ILE A 193 7.09 11.93 -3.08
N PRO A 194 8.27 11.31 -2.89
CA PRO A 194 9.53 12.01 -3.01
C PRO A 194 9.72 12.56 -4.43
N SER A 195 10.38 13.72 -4.54
CA SER A 195 10.78 14.27 -5.84
C SER A 195 11.55 13.22 -6.65
N SER A 196 11.15 13.00 -7.90
CA SER A 196 11.82 12.10 -8.84
C SER A 196 11.94 12.80 -10.20
N PRO A 197 13.05 12.62 -10.94
CA PRO A 197 13.20 13.17 -12.28
C PRO A 197 12.18 12.58 -13.27
N PHE A 198 11.54 11.46 -12.91
CA PHE A 198 10.54 10.77 -13.73
C PHE A 198 9.10 11.11 -13.33
N LEU A 199 8.90 11.85 -12.23
CA LEU A 199 7.59 12.45 -12.02
C LEU A 199 7.43 13.51 -13.11
N PRO A 200 6.36 13.45 -13.92
CA PRO A 200 6.03 14.62 -14.72
C PRO A 200 5.92 15.79 -13.75
N ALA A 201 6.61 16.90 -14.03
CA ALA A 201 6.40 18.15 -13.30
C ALA A 201 4.88 18.30 -13.16
N GLU A 202 4.39 18.56 -11.93
CA GLU A 202 2.95 18.69 -11.68
C GLU A 202 2.38 19.49 -12.83
N LEU A 203 1.55 18.84 -13.66
CA LEU A 203 0.95 19.53 -14.79
C LEU A 203 0.21 20.68 -14.16
N THR A 204 0.66 21.89 -14.46
CA THR A 204 -0.02 23.07 -13.94
C THR A 204 -1.49 22.96 -14.36
N PRO A 205 -2.43 23.59 -13.66
CA PRO A 205 -3.82 23.61 -14.12
C PRO A 205 -3.95 24.03 -15.60
N GLN A 206 -3.01 24.81 -16.12
CA GLN A 206 -2.88 25.15 -17.54
C GLN A 206 -2.44 23.96 -18.42
N ASP A 207 -1.45 23.17 -17.99
CA ASP A 207 -1.01 21.98 -18.73
C ASP A 207 -2.05 20.85 -18.74
N GLN A 208 -2.87 20.76 -17.67
CA GLN A 208 -3.99 19.82 -17.61
C GLN A 208 -5.12 20.24 -18.57
N ALA A 209 -5.44 21.54 -18.62
CA ALA A 209 -6.43 22.08 -19.56
C ALA A 209 -5.99 21.91 -21.02
N ALA A 210 -4.69 22.05 -21.32
CA ALA A 210 -4.15 21.89 -22.67
C ALA A 210 -4.26 20.45 -23.23
N LYS A 211 -4.47 19.46 -22.37
CA LYS A 211 -4.63 18.04 -22.76
C LYS A 211 -6.09 17.59 -22.88
N LEU A 212 -7.05 18.46 -22.53
CA LEU A 212 -8.46 18.13 -22.68
C LEU A 212 -8.85 18.10 -24.17
N PRO A 213 -9.63 17.10 -24.62
CA PRO A 213 -10.19 17.12 -25.96
C PRO A 213 -10.92 18.43 -26.22
N TYR A 214 -10.80 18.96 -27.44
CA TYR A 214 -11.36 20.26 -27.82
C TYR A 214 -12.86 20.40 -27.48
N GLN A 215 -13.61 19.31 -27.54
CA GLN A 215 -15.02 19.24 -27.18
C GLN A 215 -15.28 19.50 -25.68
N VAL A 216 -14.42 19.00 -24.80
CA VAL A 216 -14.50 19.22 -23.34
C VAL A 216 -14.18 20.68 -23.02
N LEU A 217 -13.18 21.26 -23.68
CA LEU A 217 -12.85 22.68 -23.53
C LEU A 217 -13.99 23.59 -23.99
N ILE A 218 -14.63 23.28 -25.12
CA ILE A 218 -15.81 24.02 -25.60
C ILE A 218 -16.98 23.89 -24.63
N ALA A 219 -17.24 22.70 -24.11
CA ALA A 219 -18.33 22.48 -23.16
C ALA A 219 -18.13 23.28 -21.86
N GLU A 220 -16.91 23.28 -21.33
CA GLU A 220 -16.54 24.04 -20.13
C GLU A 220 -16.63 25.56 -20.38
N LEU A 221 -16.16 26.05 -21.53
CA LEU A 221 -16.34 27.44 -21.96
C LEU A 221 -17.83 27.81 -22.04
N ALA A 222 -18.63 26.99 -22.74
CA ALA A 222 -20.06 27.22 -22.88
C ALA A 222 -20.77 27.24 -21.53
N GLN A 223 -20.34 26.41 -20.57
CA GLN A 223 -20.85 26.41 -19.21
C GLN A 223 -20.49 27.69 -18.45
N ARG A 224 -19.25 28.17 -18.56
CA ARG A 224 -18.79 29.41 -17.91
C ARG A 224 -19.42 30.68 -18.51
N PHE A 225 -19.75 30.64 -19.80
CA PHE A 225 -20.45 31.71 -20.49
C PHE A 225 -21.98 31.63 -20.36
N ARG A 226 -22.53 30.71 -19.56
CA ARG A 226 -23.97 30.72 -19.28
C ARG A 226 -24.35 32.02 -18.53
N PRO A 227 -25.48 32.66 -18.87
CA PRO A 227 -25.91 33.93 -18.26
C PRO A 227 -25.97 33.89 -16.73
N ALA A 228 -26.27 32.70 -16.17
CA ALA A 228 -26.34 32.45 -14.73
C ALA A 228 -25.00 32.62 -13.99
N HIS A 229 -23.86 32.54 -14.68
CA HIS A 229 -22.53 32.70 -14.07
C HIS A 229 -21.87 34.03 -14.43
N LEU A 230 -22.15 34.58 -15.62
CA LEU A 230 -21.60 35.86 -16.07
C LEU A 230 -22.17 37.05 -15.31
N LEU A 231 -23.49 37.09 -15.08
CA LEU A 231 -24.15 38.24 -14.42
C LEU A 231 -23.70 38.42 -12.95
N PRO A 232 -23.57 37.36 -12.12
CA PRO A 232 -23.02 37.48 -10.77
C PRO A 232 -21.54 37.87 -10.74
N ALA A 233 -20.74 37.38 -11.70
CA ALA A 233 -19.32 37.72 -11.78
C ALA A 233 -19.09 39.18 -12.21
N LEU A 234 -19.89 39.68 -13.15
CA LEU A 234 -19.91 41.08 -13.55
C LEU A 234 -20.37 42.00 -12.41
N LYS A 235 -21.42 41.62 -11.68
CA LYS A 235 -21.89 42.35 -10.49
C LYS A 235 -20.80 42.50 -9.42
N ARG A 236 -20.12 41.39 -9.06
CA ARG A 236 -18.97 41.43 -8.13
C ARG A 236 -17.83 42.33 -8.61
N ARG A 237 -17.55 42.35 -9.91
CA ARG A 237 -16.43 43.14 -10.45
C ARG A 237 -16.78 44.63 -10.61
N LEU A 238 -18.06 44.94 -10.79
CA LEU A 238 -18.58 46.32 -10.88
C LEU A 238 -19.00 46.89 -9.52
N GLY A 239 -18.90 46.11 -8.44
CA GLY A 239 -19.24 46.56 -7.08
C GLY A 239 -20.73 46.79 -6.84
N MET A 240 -21.60 46.11 -7.60
CA MET A 240 -23.06 46.15 -7.47
C MET A 240 -23.60 44.83 -6.91
#